data_AF-A0A4S8M579-F1
#
_entry.id   AF-A0A4S8M579-F1
#
_cell.length_a   1.000
_cell.length_b   1.000
_cell.length_c   1.000
_cell.angle_alpha   90.00
_cell.angle_beta   90.00
_cell.angle_gamma   90.00
#
_symmetry.space_group_name_H-M   'P 1'
#
loop_
_entity.id
_entity.type
_entity.pdbx_description
1 polymer ?
#
loop_
_entity_poly.entity_id
_entity_poly.type
_entity_poly.pdbx_seq_one_letter_code
_entity_poly.pdbx_strand_id
1 'polypeptide(L)'
;LHLDESEWNETADLFSQLNVSAPKLMSMSIISDKLSFQFAGPGTDVLPSIFNGEMPSLKRLLLTYYTRWPSGYFQNLTHLCLLDQCNAQHNSRPSTSEFLDFLEMSPQLEYL
;
A
#
# COMPACT_ATOMS: atom_id res chain seq x y z
N LEU A 1 3.04 1.45 -12.07
CA LEU A 1 1.98 2.39 -11.70
C LEU A 1 2.56 3.31 -10.65
N HIS A 2 2.47 4.61 -10.87
CA HIS A 2 2.91 5.61 -9.91
C HIS A 2 1.69 6.45 -9.57
N LEU A 3 1.29 6.41 -8.30
CA LEU A 3 0.19 7.17 -7.74
C LEU A 3 0.81 8.17 -6.79
N ASP A 4 0.72 9.46 -7.10
CA ASP A 4 1.16 10.52 -6.21
C ASP A 4 -0.07 11.35 -5.84
N GLU A 5 -0.55 11.19 -4.61
CA GLU A 5 -1.75 11.86 -4.11
C GLU A 5 -1.57 13.36 -3.87
N SER A 6 -0.33 13.85 -3.76
CA SER A 6 -0.06 15.29 -3.58
C SER A 6 -0.54 16.11 -4.78
N GLU A 7 -0.58 15.48 -5.96
CA GLU A 7 -1.00 16.11 -7.21
C GLU A 7 -2.52 16.12 -7.41
N TRP A 8 -3.32 15.51 -6.51
CA TRP A 8 -4.76 15.33 -6.70
C TRP A 8 -5.58 16.25 -5.79
N ASN A 9 -6.48 17.00 -6.44
CA ASN A 9 -7.44 17.87 -5.78
C ASN A 9 -8.57 17.03 -5.14
N GLU A 10 -9.01 17.41 -3.94
CA GLU A 10 -9.78 16.63 -2.94
C GLU A 10 -11.16 16.05 -3.36
N THR A 11 -11.55 16.13 -4.64
CA THR A 11 -12.94 15.89 -5.06
C THR A 11 -13.26 14.49 -5.58
N ALA A 12 -12.26 13.62 -5.82
CA ALA A 12 -12.50 12.27 -6.31
C ALA A 12 -11.68 11.24 -5.51
N ASP A 13 -12.32 10.17 -5.07
CA ASP A 13 -11.65 8.99 -4.53
C ASP A 13 -10.81 8.36 -5.65
N LEU A 14 -9.50 8.65 -5.65
CA LEU A 14 -8.54 8.17 -6.65
C LEU A 14 -8.62 6.65 -6.83
N PHE A 15 -8.83 5.92 -5.75
CA PHE A 15 -8.85 4.47 -5.76
C PHE A 15 -10.14 3.90 -6.36
N SER A 16 -11.25 4.65 -6.29
CA SER A 16 -12.49 4.26 -6.98
C SER A 16 -12.33 4.15 -8.51
N GLN A 17 -11.33 4.85 -9.09
CA GLN A 17 -11.01 4.78 -10.51
C GLN A 17 -10.11 3.59 -10.87
N LEU A 18 -9.44 3.01 -9.88
CA LEU A 18 -8.68 1.78 -10.02
C LEU A 18 -9.64 0.61 -9.78
N ASN A 19 -10.49 0.31 -10.77
CA ASN A 19 -11.46 -0.79 -10.69
C ASN A 19 -11.15 -1.95 -11.65
N VAL A 20 -9.93 -1.96 -12.20
CA VAL A 20 -9.49 -2.95 -13.19
C VAL A 20 -8.33 -3.77 -12.65
N SER A 21 -8.40 -5.08 -12.83
CA SER A 21 -7.30 -6.00 -12.55
C SER A 21 -6.04 -5.63 -13.31
N ALA A 22 -4.87 -5.71 -12.66
CA ALA A 22 -3.59 -5.34 -13.25
C ALA A 22 -2.58 -6.51 -13.23
N PRO A 23 -2.86 -7.63 -13.92
CA PRO A 23 -2.13 -8.89 -13.76
C PRO A 23 -0.67 -8.83 -14.22
N LYS A 24 -0.32 -7.90 -15.11
CA LYS A 24 1.04 -7.70 -15.65
C LYS A 24 1.83 -6.62 -14.90
N LEU A 25 1.23 -5.97 -13.90
CA LEU A 25 1.87 -4.88 -13.20
C LEU A 25 3.01 -5.42 -12.32
N MET A 26 4.23 -4.96 -12.58
CA MET A 26 5.43 -5.42 -11.85
C MET A 26 5.95 -4.42 -10.81
N SER A 27 5.58 -3.15 -10.94
CA SER A 27 6.10 -2.07 -10.11
C SER A 27 4.99 -1.08 -9.75
N MET A 28 4.86 -0.79 -8.47
CA MET A 28 3.89 0.17 -7.94
C MET A 28 4.55 1.10 -6.93
N SER A 29 4.18 2.37 -6.99
CA SER A 29 4.50 3.36 -5.97
C SER A 29 3.23 4.12 -5.62
N ILE A 30 2.96 4.26 -4.33
CA ILE A 30 1.88 5.10 -3.80
C ILE A 30 2.54 6.10 -2.85
N ILE A 31 2.55 7.37 -3.26
CA ILE A 31 3.11 8.49 -2.54
C ILE A 31 1.96 9.36 -2.09
N SER A 32 2.00 9.77 -0.83
CA SER A 32 1.07 10.72 -0.25
C SER A 32 1.89 11.70 0.57
N ASP A 33 1.61 12.99 0.46
CA ASP A 33 2.13 14.04 1.33
C ASP A 33 1.14 14.38 2.45
N LYS A 34 -0.05 13.78 2.41
CA LYS A 34 -1.12 14.01 3.36
C LYS A 34 -0.94 13.06 4.52
N LEU A 35 -0.99 13.60 5.74
CA LEU A 35 -1.15 12.82 6.96
C LEU A 35 -2.51 12.09 6.84
N SER A 36 -2.51 10.87 6.28
CA SER A 36 -3.52 9.79 6.16
C SER A 36 -5.03 10.02 6.40
N PHE A 37 -5.54 11.25 6.49
CA PHE A 37 -6.84 11.54 7.10
C PHE A 37 -7.92 12.05 6.13
N GLN A 38 -7.65 12.14 4.83
CA GLN A 38 -8.58 12.83 3.91
C GLN A 38 -9.15 11.99 2.78
N PHE A 39 -8.59 10.83 2.44
CA PHE A 39 -8.97 10.11 1.22
C PHE A 39 -9.65 8.76 1.44
N ALA A 40 -9.52 8.18 2.64
CA ALA A 40 -10.37 7.08 3.07
C ALA A 40 -11.32 7.62 4.14
N GLY A 41 -12.60 7.24 4.09
CA GLY A 41 -13.59 7.63 5.10
C GLY A 41 -13.14 7.36 6.55
N PRO A 42 -13.91 7.80 7.55
CA PRO A 42 -13.48 7.77 8.94
C PRO A 42 -13.04 6.36 9.38
N GLY A 43 -11.72 6.16 9.55
CA GLY A 43 -11.13 5.00 10.22
C GLY A 43 -10.31 4.00 9.40
N THR A 44 -9.83 4.26 8.19
CA THR A 44 -9.02 3.24 7.48
C THR A 44 -7.73 3.77 6.84
N ASP A 45 -6.60 3.69 7.57
CA ASP A 45 -5.22 3.69 7.05
C ASP A 45 -4.91 2.44 6.17
N VAL A 46 -5.96 1.83 5.61
CA VAL A 46 -5.95 0.52 4.97
C VAL A 46 -5.93 0.72 3.47
N LEU A 47 -5.01 0.05 2.79
CA LEU A 47 -4.99 0.04 1.33
C LEU A 47 -6.33 -0.47 0.77
N PRO A 48 -6.87 0.16 -0.28
CA PRO A 48 -8.12 -0.26 -0.91
C PRO A 48 -8.06 -1.70 -1.44
N SER A 49 -9.23 -2.35 -1.47
CA SER A 49 -9.40 -3.76 -1.87
C SER A 49 -8.91 -4.10 -3.27
N ILE A 50 -8.79 -3.13 -4.17
CA ILE A 50 -8.21 -3.37 -5.51
C ILE A 50 -6.78 -3.90 -5.44
N PHE A 51 -6.03 -3.63 -4.38
CA PHE A 51 -4.66 -4.16 -4.24
C PHE A 51 -4.62 -5.60 -3.70
N ASN A 52 -5.76 -6.17 -3.33
CA ASN A 52 -5.89 -7.53 -2.83
C ASN A 52 -6.03 -8.54 -3.97
N GLY A 53 -4.96 -9.24 -4.34
CA GLY A 53 -5.02 -10.36 -5.30
C GLY A 53 -5.12 -9.97 -6.78
N GLU A 54 -5.26 -8.68 -7.12
CA GLU A 54 -5.40 -8.22 -8.51
C GLU A 54 -4.07 -7.92 -9.22
N MET A 55 -2.94 -8.14 -8.53
CA MET A 55 -1.59 -7.79 -9.00
C MET A 55 -0.57 -8.91 -8.76
N PRO A 56 -0.80 -10.13 -9.26
CA PRO A 56 0.03 -11.30 -8.98
C PRO A 56 1.50 -11.18 -9.45
N SER A 57 1.77 -10.32 -10.44
CA SER A 57 3.13 -10.10 -10.97
C SER A 57 3.91 -9.00 -10.26
N LEU A 58 3.34 -8.38 -9.21
CA LEU A 58 3.99 -7.26 -8.55
C LEU A 58 5.29 -7.71 -7.87
N LYS A 59 6.38 -7.02 -8.16
CA LYS A 59 7.72 -7.31 -7.63
C LYS A 59 8.29 -6.15 -6.83
N ARG A 60 7.90 -4.92 -7.14
CA ARG A 60 8.43 -3.71 -6.49
C ARG A 60 7.29 -2.86 -5.96
N LEU A 61 7.34 -2.55 -4.67
CA LEU A 61 6.33 -1.78 -3.97
C LEU A 61 6.98 -0.65 -3.18
N LEU A 62 6.49 0.57 -3.36
CA LEU A 62 6.79 1.71 -2.51
C LEU A 62 5.48 2.25 -1.92
N LEU A 63 5.45 2.43 -0.60
CA LEU A 63 4.33 3.01 0.13
C LEU A 63 4.79 4.15 1.02
N THR A 64 4.11 5.29 0.96
CA THR A 64 4.31 6.43 1.85
C THR A 64 3.03 6.64 2.67
N TYR A 65 3.12 6.74 4.01
CA TYR A 65 1.99 6.89 4.95
C TYR A 65 0.93 5.77 5.01
N TYR A 66 0.95 4.78 4.12
CA TYR A 66 0.07 3.62 4.18
C TYR A 66 0.56 2.57 5.19
N THR A 67 -0.04 2.57 6.39
CA THR A 67 0.44 1.78 7.53
C THR A 67 -0.35 0.50 7.83
N ARG A 68 -1.52 0.25 7.22
CA ARG A 68 -2.22 -1.05 7.34
C ARG A 68 -2.33 -1.79 6.02
N TRP A 69 -1.88 -3.05 6.02
CA TRP A 69 -1.94 -3.94 4.86
C TRP A 69 -2.61 -5.24 5.30
N PRO A 70 -3.86 -5.51 4.89
CA PRO A 70 -4.55 -6.75 5.25
C PRO A 70 -3.78 -7.97 4.72
N SER A 71 -3.95 -9.10 5.39
CA SER A 71 -3.37 -10.36 4.92
C SER A 71 -3.80 -10.67 3.48
N GLY A 72 -2.85 -11.12 2.65
CA GLY A 72 -3.08 -11.47 1.25
C GLY A 72 -2.69 -10.40 0.23
N TYR A 73 -2.43 -9.16 0.66
CA TYR A 73 -1.93 -8.09 -0.21
C TYR A 73 -0.47 -8.33 -0.57
N PHE A 74 -0.12 -8.01 -1.82
CA PHE A 74 1.25 -7.99 -2.36
C PHE A 74 2.13 -9.18 -1.96
N GLN A 75 2.11 -10.21 -2.81
CA GLN A 75 2.88 -11.42 -2.58
C GLN A 75 4.07 -11.46 -3.54
N ASN A 76 5.11 -12.23 -3.18
CA ASN A 76 6.28 -12.47 -4.04
C ASN A 76 7.05 -11.20 -4.44
N LEU A 77 7.11 -10.19 -3.56
CA LEU A 77 7.91 -8.99 -3.77
C LEU A 77 9.40 -9.32 -3.77
N THR A 78 10.17 -8.58 -4.57
CA THR A 78 11.64 -8.55 -4.50
C THR A 78 12.16 -7.23 -3.92
N HIS A 79 11.39 -6.14 -4.03
CA HIS A 79 11.74 -4.86 -3.44
C HIS A 79 10.54 -4.27 -2.70
N LEU A 80 10.72 -3.97 -1.42
CA LEU A 80 9.78 -3.21 -0.61
C LEU A 80 10.45 -1.90 -0.19
N CYS A 81 9.70 -0.81 -0.20
CA CYS A 81 10.14 0.47 0.35
C CYS A 81 8.98 1.10 1.12
N LEU A 82 9.19 1.35 2.42
CA LEU A 82 8.19 1.92 3.31
C LEU A 82 8.71 3.26 3.83
N LEU A 83 8.08 4.35 3.39
CA LEU A 83 8.48 5.71 3.72
C LEU A 83 7.47 6.35 4.67
N ASP A 84 7.95 7.16 5.59
CA ASP A 84 7.15 8.04 6.46
C ASP A 84 5.92 7.36 7.06
N GLN A 85 6.11 6.15 7.59
CA GLN A 85 5.07 5.31 8.19
C GLN A 85 4.61 5.90 9.53
N CYS A 86 4.02 7.09 9.56
CA CYS A 86 3.75 7.85 10.79
C CYS A 86 2.77 7.14 11.75
N ASN A 87 2.99 7.27 13.06
CA ASN A 87 2.15 6.70 14.12
C ASN A 87 1.14 7.74 14.64
N ALA A 88 0.47 8.46 13.75
CA ALA A 88 -0.44 9.54 14.13
C ALA A 88 -1.65 9.02 14.94
N GLN A 89 -1.95 7.72 14.86
CA GLN A 89 -3.02 7.06 15.59
C GLN A 89 -2.50 5.79 16.26
N HIS A 90 -2.77 5.62 17.57
CA HIS A 90 -2.42 4.39 18.27
C HIS A 90 -3.00 3.17 17.51
N ASN A 91 -2.13 2.22 17.13
CA ASN A 91 -2.43 1.02 16.34
C ASN A 91 -2.59 1.20 14.81
N SER A 92 -2.12 2.30 14.20
CA SER A 92 -2.12 2.42 12.73
C SER A 92 -1.07 1.51 12.07
N ARG A 93 0.09 1.34 12.70
CA ARG A 93 1.17 0.46 12.23
C ARG A 93 0.87 -1.02 12.46
N PRO A 94 1.39 -1.92 11.61
CA PRO A 94 1.34 -3.34 11.91
C PRO A 94 2.15 -3.59 13.18
N SER A 95 1.71 -4.53 14.01
CA SER A 95 2.56 -5.14 15.03
C SER A 95 3.79 -5.78 14.38
N THR A 96 4.84 -6.00 15.15
CA THR A 96 6.04 -6.69 14.66
C THR A 96 5.68 -8.05 14.07
N SER A 97 4.76 -8.79 14.69
CA SER A 97 4.26 -10.06 14.15
C SER A 97 3.59 -9.89 12.80
N GLU A 98 2.65 -8.95 12.66
CA GLU A 98 1.95 -8.72 11.37
C GLU A 98 2.93 -8.27 10.27
N PHE A 99 3.96 -7.51 10.64
CA PHE A 99 5.01 -7.13 9.71
C PHE A 99 5.85 -8.34 9.27
N LEU A 100 6.24 -9.22 10.20
CA LEU A 100 6.97 -10.45 9.86
C LEU A 100 6.12 -11.39 9.00
N ASP A 101 4.83 -11.57 9.34
CA ASP A 101 3.88 -12.35 8.55
C ASP A 101 3.80 -11.81 7.11
N PHE A 102 3.80 -10.48 6.94
CA PHE A 102 3.85 -9.86 5.61
C PHE A 102 5.15 -10.17 4.86
N LEU A 103 6.31 -10.11 5.52
CA LEU A 103 7.59 -10.45 4.89
C LEU A 103 7.65 -11.93 4.48
N GLU A 104 7.06 -12.84 5.27
CA GLU A 104 6.98 -14.27 4.95
C GLU A 104 6.21 -14.55 3.65
N MET A 105 5.29 -13.68 3.25
CA MET A 105 4.56 -13.76 1.97
C MET A 105 5.43 -13.40 0.75
N SER A 106 6.64 -12.90 0.98
CA SER A 106 7.60 -12.51 -0.06
C SER A 106 8.97 -13.17 0.16
N PRO A 107 9.09 -14.51 0.02
CA PRO A 107 10.34 -15.23 0.26
C PRO A 107 11.46 -14.89 -0.74
N GLN A 108 11.15 -14.15 -1.80
CA GLN A 108 12.10 -13.65 -2.80
C GLN A 108 12.54 -12.20 -2.52
N LEU A 109 12.21 -11.64 -1.37
CA LEU A 109 12.57 -10.25 -1.05
C LEU A 109 14.09 -10.08 -1.00
N GLU A 110 14.60 -9.18 -1.84
CA GLU A 110 16.02 -8.86 -1.96
C GLU A 110 16.34 -7.52 -1.26
N TYR A 111 15.38 -6.59 -1.25
CA TYR A 111 15.54 -5.24 -0.71
C TYR A 111 14.33 -4.81 0.13
N LEU A 112 14.60 -4.19 1.28
CA LEU A 112 13.63 -3.65 2.25
C LEU A 112 14.03 -2.23 2.67
#